data_AF-A0A947EX20-F1
#
_entry.id   AF-A0A947EX20-F1
#
_cell.length_a   1.000
_cell.length_b   1.000
_cell.length_c   1.000
_cell.angle_alpha   90.00
_cell.angle_beta   90.00
_cell.angle_gamma   90.00
#
_symmetry.space_group_name_H-M   'P 1'
#
loop_
_entity.id
_entity.type
_entity.pdbx_description
1 polymer ?
#
loop_
_entity_poly.entity_id
_entity_poly.type
_entity_poly.pdbx_seq_one_letter_code
_entity_poly.pdbx_strand_id
1 'polypeptide(L)'
;MVIHKNRYINREISWLLFNERVLQESADKNVPLIERLRFLGIFSNNLDEFFKVRYATVKRIVLAGKKGKSVLGGETAKELLEAITEIVIRQQARSLEILHDIEKELEEQHIYMIRESELTEEQAQYVVRYFVQHV
;
A
#
# COMPACT_ATOMS: atom_id res chain seq x y z
N MET A 1 6.59 36.71 15.41
CA MET A 1 6.73 35.27 15.73
C MET A 1 7.36 34.61 14.52
N VAL A 2 8.63 34.23 14.58
CA VAL A 2 9.33 33.60 13.44
C VAL A 2 8.78 32.18 13.32
N ILE A 3 7.98 31.90 12.29
CA ILE A 3 7.63 30.54 11.93
C ILE A 3 8.91 29.91 11.36
N HIS A 4 9.62 29.11 12.16
CA HIS A 4 10.70 28.31 11.65
C HIS A 4 10.11 27.30 10.66
N LYS A 5 10.24 27.60 9.36
CA LYS A 5 9.92 26.69 8.28
C LYS A 5 10.80 25.46 8.45
N ASN A 6 10.19 24.32 8.78
CA ASN A 6 10.92 23.07 8.96
C ASN A 6 11.67 22.76 7.65
N ARG A 7 13.00 22.72 7.70
CA ARG A 7 13.84 22.70 6.49
C ARG A 7 13.96 21.30 5.87
N TYR A 8 13.45 20.29 6.57
CA TYR A 8 13.56 18.88 6.22
C TYR A 8 12.18 18.22 6.23
N ILE A 9 11.98 17.24 5.35
CA ILE A 9 10.77 16.41 5.30
C ILE A 9 10.88 15.32 6.36
N ASN A 10 9.77 15.01 7.03
CA ASN A 10 9.72 13.92 8.00
C ASN A 10 10.08 12.58 7.33
N ARG A 11 10.93 11.77 8.00
CA ARG A 11 11.43 10.49 7.48
C ARG A 11 10.32 9.51 7.09
N GLU A 12 9.23 9.46 7.86
CA GLU A 12 8.13 8.53 7.59
C GLU A 12 7.32 8.95 6.37
N ILE A 13 7.13 10.27 6.19
CA ILE A 13 6.51 10.83 4.98
C ILE A 13 7.41 10.58 3.77
N SER A 14 8.72 10.83 3.88
CA SER A 14 9.67 10.51 2.81
C SER A 14 9.66 9.04 2.41
N TRP A 15 9.48 8.13 3.39
CA TRP A 15 9.36 6.71 3.09
C TRP A 15 8.07 6.39 2.32
N LEU A 16 6.94 6.99 2.67
CA LEU A 16 5.68 6.82 1.92
C LEU A 16 5.78 7.38 0.49
N LEU A 17 6.50 8.50 0.31
CA LEU A 17 6.80 9.05 -1.01
C LEU A 17 7.73 8.16 -1.84
N PHE A 18 8.63 7.41 -1.19
CA PHE A 18 9.39 6.37 -1.86
C PHE A 18 8.47 5.23 -2.30
N ASN A 19 7.57 4.75 -1.43
CA ASN A 19 6.64 3.68 -1.81
C ASN A 19 5.66 4.13 -2.91
N GLU A 20 5.31 5.41 -2.98
CA GLU A 20 4.57 6.00 -4.10
C GLU A 20 5.27 5.79 -5.44
N ARG A 21 6.61 5.85 -5.47
CA ARG A 21 7.36 5.58 -6.71
C ARG A 21 7.22 4.13 -7.16
N VAL A 22 7.14 3.19 -6.23
CA VAL A 22 6.84 1.77 -6.55
C VAL A 22 5.44 1.64 -7.13
N LEU A 23 4.45 2.36 -6.56
CA LEU A 23 3.10 2.40 -7.10
C LEU A 23 3.05 2.99 -8.52
N GLN A 24 3.89 3.99 -8.80
CA GLN A 24 4.00 4.57 -10.15
C GLN A 24 4.48 3.56 -11.20
N GLU A 25 5.41 2.67 -10.87
CA GLU A 25 5.83 1.58 -11.78
C GLU A 25 4.67 0.62 -12.11
N SER A 26 3.74 0.40 -11.17
CA SER A 26 2.54 -0.40 -11.44
C SER A 26 1.51 0.31 -12.35
N ALA A 27 1.54 1.65 -12.40
CA ALA A 27 0.67 2.45 -13.25
C ALA A 27 1.24 2.72 -14.65
N ASP A 28 2.55 2.58 -14.84
CA ASP A 28 3.22 2.93 -16.10
C ASP A 28 2.94 1.89 -17.20
N LYS A 29 2.28 2.32 -18.29
CA LYS A 29 1.97 1.47 -19.44
C LYS A 29 3.20 1.02 -20.24
N ASN A 30 4.37 1.62 -20.02
CA ASN A 30 5.63 1.18 -20.61
C ASN A 30 6.23 -0.04 -19.86
N VAL A 31 5.75 -0.33 -18.66
CA VAL A 31 6.13 -1.52 -17.90
C VAL A 31 5.24 -2.70 -18.35
N PRO A 32 5.80 -3.89 -18.62
CA PRO A 32 5.01 -5.05 -19.01
C PRO A 32 3.89 -5.37 -18.01
N LEU A 33 2.73 -5.80 -18.51
CA LEU A 33 1.51 -5.96 -17.71
C LEU A 33 1.69 -6.82 -16.44
N ILE A 34 2.40 -7.95 -16.56
CA ILE A 34 2.68 -8.82 -15.42
C ILE A 34 3.66 -8.18 -14.43
N GLU A 35 4.64 -7.41 -14.91
CA GLU A 35 5.56 -6.69 -14.02
C GLU A 35 4.84 -5.57 -13.27
N ARG A 36 3.85 -4.91 -13.87
CA ARG A 36 2.98 -3.95 -13.17
C ARG A 36 2.22 -4.60 -12.03
N LEU A 37 1.65 -5.78 -12.24
CA LEU A 37 0.98 -6.55 -11.19
C LEU A 37 1.96 -6.93 -10.06
N ARG A 38 3.20 -7.29 -10.40
CA ARG A 38 4.26 -7.55 -9.41
C ARG A 38 4.64 -6.30 -8.62
N PHE A 39 4.80 -5.15 -9.27
CA PHE A 39 5.06 -3.87 -8.59
C PHE A 39 3.93 -3.51 -7.61
N LEU A 40 2.68 -3.78 -7.96
CA LEU A 40 1.56 -3.62 -7.05
C LEU A 40 1.69 -4.52 -5.81
N GLY A 41 2.12 -5.76 -5.99
CA GLY A 41 2.47 -6.67 -4.89
C GLY A 41 3.62 -6.16 -4.01
N ILE A 42 4.66 -5.59 -4.62
CA ILE A 42 5.80 -4.98 -3.91
C ILE A 42 5.34 -3.77 -3.09
N PHE A 43 4.53 -2.89 -3.69
CA PHE A 43 3.93 -1.75 -3.01
C PHE A 43 3.16 -2.18 -1.75
N SER A 44 2.30 -3.19 -1.88
CA SER A 44 1.51 -3.74 -0.77
C SER A 44 2.40 -4.35 0.33
N ASN A 45 3.39 -5.16 -0.04
CA ASN A 45 4.31 -5.76 0.92
C ASN A 45 5.11 -4.69 1.69
N ASN A 46 5.62 -3.68 0.98
CA ASN A 46 6.31 -2.56 1.60
C ASN A 46 5.39 -1.83 2.59
N LEU A 47 4.14 -1.57 2.21
CA LEU A 47 3.17 -0.88 3.06
C LEU A 47 2.87 -1.69 4.34
N ASP A 48 2.75 -3.02 4.24
CA ASP A 48 2.61 -3.89 5.40
C ASP A 48 3.81 -3.76 6.36
N GLU A 49 5.04 -3.78 5.83
CA GLU A 49 6.25 -3.60 6.64
C GLU A 49 6.33 -2.20 7.28
N PHE A 50 5.86 -1.17 6.57
CA PHE A 50 5.73 0.17 7.13
C PHE A 50 4.78 0.18 8.34
N PHE A 51 3.64 -0.49 8.26
CA PHE A 51 2.70 -0.56 9.38
C PHE A 51 3.27 -1.32 10.58
N LYS A 52 3.90 -2.47 10.34
CA LYS A 52 4.49 -3.32 11.38
C LYS A 52 5.59 -2.59 12.17
N VAL A 53 6.45 -1.83 11.48
CA VAL A 53 7.64 -1.24 12.09
C VAL A 53 7.48 0.25 12.36
N ARG A 54 7.21 1.04 11.33
CA ARG A 54 7.31 2.51 11.36
C ARG A 54 6.08 3.15 11.97
N TYR A 55 4.89 2.82 11.47
CA TYR A 55 3.63 3.32 12.00
C TYR A 55 3.46 2.97 13.48
N ALA A 56 3.74 1.71 13.85
CA ALA A 56 3.68 1.26 15.23
C ALA A 56 4.61 2.06 16.17
N THR A 57 5.79 2.46 15.68
CA THR A 57 6.74 3.27 16.44
C THR A 57 6.20 4.69 16.66
N VAL A 58 5.67 5.35 15.62
CA VAL A 58 5.05 6.68 15.75
C VAL A 58 3.86 6.63 16.70
N LYS A 59 2.99 5.62 16.58
CA LYS A 59 1.83 5.42 17.44
C LYS A 59 2.22 5.25 18.92
N ARG A 60 3.28 4.49 19.22
CA ARG A 60 3.80 4.35 20.60
C ARG A 60 4.26 5.70 21.18
N ILE A 61 4.90 6.55 20.38
CA ILE A 61 5.34 7.90 20.80
C ILE A 61 4.14 8.78 21.12
N VAL A 62 3.07 8.72 20.30
CA VAL A 62 1.81 9.44 20.57
C VAL A 62 1.21 9.02 21.90
N LEU A 63 1.10 7.70 22.14
CA LEU A 63 0.49 7.15 23.35
C LEU A 63 1.29 7.46 24.63
N ALA A 64 2.61 7.59 24.53
CA ALA A 64 3.48 7.81 25.68
C ALA A 64 3.38 9.21 26.31
N GLY A 65 2.75 10.20 25.65
CA GLY A 65 2.38 11.50 26.24
C GLY A 65 3.53 12.38 26.77
N LYS A 66 3.70 13.58 26.20
CA LYS A 66 4.54 14.70 26.71
C LYS A 66 6.07 14.57 26.74
N LYS A 67 6.73 13.40 26.61
CA LYS A 67 8.20 13.33 26.44
C LYS A 67 8.71 13.43 25.00
N GLY A 68 7.83 13.40 24.00
CA GLY A 68 8.18 13.33 22.57
C GLY A 68 8.36 14.67 21.83
N LYS A 69 8.20 15.83 22.50
CA LYS A 69 8.28 17.15 21.82
C LYS A 69 9.66 17.46 21.20
N SER A 70 10.73 16.78 21.61
CA SER A 70 12.09 17.03 21.08
C SER A 70 12.55 16.05 19.99
N VAL A 71 11.80 14.99 19.68
CA VAL A 71 12.27 13.93 18.76
C VAL A 71 11.78 14.11 17.31
N LEU A 72 10.73 14.92 17.09
CA LEU A 72 10.04 15.00 15.79
C LEU A 72 10.17 16.36 15.07
N GLY A 73 11.16 17.17 15.43
CA GLY A 73 11.51 18.36 14.63
C GLY A 73 10.44 19.45 14.54
N GLY A 74 9.49 19.52 15.48
CA GLY A 74 8.52 20.62 15.59
C GLY A 74 7.06 20.27 15.26
N GLU A 75 6.80 19.12 14.64
CA GLU A 75 5.44 18.58 14.47
C GLU A 75 5.06 17.72 15.67
N THR A 76 3.79 17.77 16.09
CA THR A 76 3.31 16.84 17.11
C THR A 76 3.22 15.43 16.52
N ALA A 77 3.58 14.42 17.31
CA ALA A 77 3.47 13.01 16.88
C ALA A 77 2.07 12.64 16.38
N LYS A 78 1.04 13.35 16.86
CA LYS A 78 -0.35 13.19 16.46
C LYS A 78 -0.59 13.70 15.03
N GLU A 79 -0.16 14.92 14.72
CA GLU A 79 -0.26 15.49 13.36
C GLU A 79 0.47 14.63 12.33
N LEU A 80 1.66 14.09 12.69
CA LEU A 80 2.38 13.17 11.82
C LEU A 80 1.59 11.88 11.56
N LEU A 81 0.95 11.31 12.59
CA LEU A 81 0.17 10.08 12.44
C LEU A 81 -1.07 10.31 11.56
N GLU A 82 -1.71 11.47 11.70
CA GLU A 82 -2.82 11.90 10.84
C GLU A 82 -2.36 12.05 9.39
N ALA A 83 -1.26 12.77 9.14
CA ALA A 83 -0.69 12.94 7.80
C ALA A 83 -0.31 11.61 7.13
N ILE A 84 0.32 10.69 7.88
CA ILE A 84 0.63 9.33 7.41
C ILE A 84 -0.66 8.61 7.00
N THR A 85 -1.70 8.66 7.85
CA THR A 85 -2.97 7.97 7.60
C THR A 85 -3.64 8.50 6.34
N GLU A 86 -3.68 9.81 6.15
CA GLU A 86 -4.24 10.42 4.94
C GLU A 86 -3.49 10.03 3.67
N ILE A 87 -2.15 10.02 3.70
CA ILE A 87 -1.34 9.60 2.55
C ILE A 87 -1.65 8.15 2.21
N VAL A 88 -1.63 7.25 3.20
CA VAL A 88 -1.87 5.83 2.96
C VAL A 88 -3.27 5.58 2.38
N ILE A 89 -4.31 6.25 2.88
CA ILE A 89 -5.67 6.11 2.33
C ILE A 89 -5.69 6.48 0.84
N ARG A 90 -5.04 7.58 0.46
CA ARG A 90 -4.95 8.00 -0.95
C ARG A 90 -4.18 6.99 -1.80
N GLN A 91 -3.04 6.50 -1.33
CA GLN A 91 -2.24 5.52 -2.05
C GLN A 91 -2.97 4.19 -2.21
N GLN A 92 -3.69 3.73 -1.18
CA GLN A 92 -4.49 2.51 -1.21
C GLN A 92 -5.67 2.63 -2.19
N ALA A 93 -6.36 3.77 -2.21
CA ALA A 93 -7.42 4.01 -3.20
C ALA A 93 -6.84 3.94 -4.62
N ARG A 94 -5.70 4.60 -4.85
CA ARG A 94 -5.00 4.57 -6.14
C ARG A 94 -4.53 3.17 -6.53
N SER A 95 -4.06 2.35 -5.59
CA SER A 95 -3.64 0.98 -5.87
C SER A 95 -4.80 0.09 -6.33
N LEU A 96 -6.01 0.31 -5.81
CA LEU A 96 -7.21 -0.42 -6.24
C LEU A 96 -7.64 0.00 -7.65
N GLU A 97 -7.55 1.29 -7.98
CA GLU A 97 -7.79 1.77 -9.35
C GLU A 97 -6.82 1.13 -10.34
N ILE A 98 -5.53 1.09 -10.00
CA ILE A 98 -4.49 0.48 -10.84
C ILE A 98 -4.72 -1.03 -11.01
N LEU A 99 -5.10 -1.74 -9.93
CA LEU A 99 -5.43 -3.16 -10.00
C LEU A 99 -6.58 -3.41 -10.98
N HIS A 100 -7.66 -2.64 -10.86
CA HIS A 100 -8.82 -2.75 -11.75
C HIS A 100 -8.45 -2.51 -13.22
N ASP A 101 -7.58 -1.53 -13.49
CA ASP A 101 -7.07 -1.30 -14.85
C ASP A 101 -6.22 -2.47 -15.35
N ILE A 102 -5.36 -3.05 -14.49
CA ILE A 102 -4.55 -4.23 -14.83
C ILE A 102 -5.45 -5.44 -15.11
N GLU A 103 -6.48 -5.68 -14.30
CA GLU A 103 -7.44 -6.77 -14.47
C GLU A 103 -8.12 -6.69 -15.84
N LYS A 104 -8.58 -5.51 -16.25
CA LYS A 104 -9.15 -5.30 -17.59
C LYS A 104 -8.16 -5.57 -18.72
N GLU A 105 -6.92 -5.11 -18.59
CA GLU A 105 -5.89 -5.37 -19.60
C GLU A 105 -5.53 -6.87 -19.68
N LEU A 106 -5.61 -7.60 -18.56
CA LEU A 106 -5.42 -9.05 -18.54
C LEU A 106 -6.56 -9.76 -19.28
N GLU A 107 -7.81 -9.30 -19.12
CA GLU A 107 -8.97 -9.85 -19.83
C GLU A 107 -8.82 -9.73 -21.35
N GLU A 108 -8.26 -8.62 -21.84
CA GLU A 108 -7.95 -8.42 -23.27
C GLU A 108 -6.91 -9.43 -23.79
N GLN A 109 -6.08 -9.98 -22.88
CA GLN A 109 -5.11 -11.04 -23.17
C GLN A 109 -5.65 -12.44 -22.82
N HIS A 110 -6.96 -12.59 -22.61
CA HIS A 110 -7.62 -13.84 -22.21
C HIS A 110 -7.15 -14.42 -20.88
N ILE A 111 -6.68 -13.57 -19.96
CA ILE A 111 -6.31 -13.94 -18.59
C ILE A 111 -7.37 -13.35 -17.65
N TYR A 112 -8.08 -14.21 -16.93
CA TYR A 112 -9.21 -13.81 -16.09
C TYR A 112 -8.90 -14.04 -14.61
N MET A 113 -9.07 -13.01 -13.78
CA MET A 113 -9.06 -13.13 -12.32
C MET A 113 -10.50 -13.22 -11.83
N ILE A 114 -10.98 -14.44 -11.62
CA ILE A 114 -12.38 -14.72 -11.24
C ILE A 114 -12.54 -15.01 -9.75
N ARG A 115 -13.73 -14.72 -9.23
CA ARG A 115 -14.17 -15.01 -7.86
C ARG A 115 -14.85 -16.37 -7.79
N GLU A 116 -15.03 -16.87 -6.56
CA GLU A 116 -15.74 -18.12 -6.28
C GLU A 116 -17.17 -18.11 -6.82
N SER A 117 -17.81 -16.95 -6.90
CA SER A 117 -19.17 -16.76 -7.43
C SER A 117 -19.24 -16.83 -8.96
N GLU A 118 -18.11 -16.81 -9.66
CA GLU A 118 -18.02 -16.77 -11.12
C GLU A 118 -17.54 -18.11 -11.70
N LEU A 119 -17.28 -19.09 -10.85
CA LEU A 119 -16.87 -20.43 -11.26
C LEU A 119 -18.01 -21.14 -11.97
N THR A 120 -17.66 -21.86 -13.04
CA THR A 120 -18.56 -22.89 -13.57
C THR A 120 -18.67 -24.05 -12.59
N GLU A 121 -19.72 -24.85 -12.71
CA GLU A 121 -19.91 -26.05 -11.89
C GLU A 121 -18.68 -26.98 -11.95
N GLU A 122 -18.08 -27.14 -13.14
CA GLU A 122 -16.87 -27.95 -13.33
C GLU A 122 -15.65 -27.36 -12.62
N GLN A 123 -15.46 -26.04 -12.71
CA GLN A 123 -14.37 -25.34 -12.02
C GLN A 123 -14.55 -25.40 -10.50
N ALA A 124 -15.78 -25.23 -10.00
CA ALA A 124 -16.08 -25.33 -8.58
C ALA A 124 -15.75 -26.72 -8.03
N GLN A 125 -16.16 -27.78 -8.73
CA GLN A 125 -15.80 -29.15 -8.37
C GLN A 125 -14.29 -29.38 -8.42
N TYR A 126 -13.59 -28.81 -9.40
CA TYR A 126 -12.13 -28.86 -9.47
C TYR A 126 -11.48 -28.19 -8.26
N VAL A 127 -11.90 -26.97 -7.90
CA VAL A 127 -11.37 -26.21 -6.75
C VAL A 127 -11.58 -26.99 -5.44
N VAL A 128 -12.76 -27.58 -5.23
CA VAL A 128 -13.03 -28.42 -4.05
C VAL A 128 -12.10 -29.64 -4.01
N ARG A 129 -11.96 -30.36 -5.13
CA ARG A 129 -11.04 -31.51 -5.21
C ARG A 129 -9.60 -31.11 -4.93
N TYR A 130 -9.14 -30.01 -5.52
CA TYR A 130 -7.80 -29.49 -5.34
C TYR A 130 -7.55 -29.15 -3.86
N PHE A 131 -8.49 -28.45 -3.21
CA PHE A 131 -8.41 -28.11 -1.79
C PHE A 131 -8.25 -29.34 -0.92
N VAL A 132 -9.11 -30.36 -1.06
CA VAL A 132 -9.05 -31.59 -0.24
C VAL A 132 -7.74 -32.36 -0.42
N GLN A 133 -7.10 -32.26 -1.58
CA GLN A 133 -5.89 -33.03 -1.91
C GLN A 133 -4.58 -32.32 -1.58
N HIS A 134 -4.54 -30.98 -1.63
CA HIS A 134 -3.29 -30.21 -1.66
C HIS A 134 -3.20 -29.06 -0.65
N VAL A 135 -4.29 -28.70 0.04
CA VAL A 135 -4.32 -27.61 1.04
C VAL A 135 -4.68 -28.18 2.40
#